data_AF-T0QYG5-F1
#
_entry.id   AF-T0QYG5-F1
#
_cell.length_a   1.000
_cell.length_b   1.000
_cell.length_c   1.000
_cell.angle_alpha   90.00
_cell.angle_beta   90.00
_cell.angle_gamma   90.00
#
_symmetry.space_group_name_H-M   'P 1'
#
loop_
_entity.id
_entity.type
_entity.pdbx_description
1 polymer ?
#
loop_
_entity_poly.entity_id
_entity_poly.type
_entity_poly.pdbx_seq_one_letter_code
_entity_poly.pdbx_strand_id
1 'polypeptide(L)'
;MDSNTLIIVILLFLIFILLLVIGGIVVYLLMRNKQRKEEAPVNKESLANFGPNDFKKLFEDSKKDKEPIVGLCSICEKELIKSDHFETDNLHFCKEHFQTYTENKWEQITNQLTTADTPEAGIYIYNFKQNGWEKNKEPMYIQCEYKIDVTNDHIETYVQLYVIKEKAEVLKNQLEKERL
;
A
#
# COMPACT_ATOMS: atom_id res chain seq x y z
N MET A 1 -21.32 -32.44 -47.63
CA MET A 1 -20.47 -31.86 -46.56
C MET A 1 -20.09 -33.02 -45.67
N ASP A 2 -18.80 -33.34 -45.57
CA ASP A 2 -18.36 -34.50 -44.79
C ASP A 2 -18.63 -34.27 -43.31
N SER A 3 -18.95 -35.33 -42.56
CA SER A 3 -19.30 -35.24 -41.13
C SER A 3 -18.21 -34.53 -40.32
N ASN A 4 -16.94 -34.69 -40.71
CA ASN A 4 -15.81 -34.03 -40.07
C ASN A 4 -15.80 -32.52 -40.34
N THR A 5 -16.13 -32.10 -41.56
CA THR A 5 -16.25 -30.69 -41.94
C THR A 5 -17.40 -30.01 -41.19
N LEU A 6 -18.51 -30.73 -40.98
CA LEU A 6 -19.66 -30.25 -40.21
C LEU A 6 -19.31 -30.06 -38.72
N ILE A 7 -18.56 -31.00 -38.12
CA ILE A 7 -18.08 -30.89 -36.72
C ILE A 7 -17.14 -29.70 -36.55
N ILE A 8 -16.19 -29.50 -37.47
CA ILE A 8 -15.23 -28.38 -37.41
C ILE A 8 -15.96 -27.03 -37.45
N VAL A 9 -16.97 -26.89 -38.32
CA VAL A 9 -17.76 -25.66 -38.43
C VAL A 9 -18.55 -25.37 -37.15
N ILE A 10 -19.15 -26.39 -36.52
CA ILE A 10 -19.86 -26.23 -35.24
C ILE A 10 -18.90 -25.82 -34.12
N LEU A 11 -17.70 -26.41 -34.08
CA LEU A 11 -16.71 -26.13 -33.05
C LEU A 11 -16.18 -24.69 -33.15
N LEU A 12 -15.93 -24.20 -34.37
CA LEU A 12 -15.57 -22.80 -34.60
C LEU A 12 -16.69 -21.83 -34.18
N PHE A 13 -17.95 -22.19 -34.42
CA PHE A 13 -19.08 -21.38 -34.00
C PHE A 13 -19.21 -21.31 -32.48
N LEU A 14 -18.98 -22.41 -31.77
CA LEU A 14 -18.97 -22.43 -30.30
C LEU A 14 -17.84 -21.59 -29.71
N ILE A 15 -16.64 -21.64 -30.30
CA ILE A 15 -15.51 -20.79 -29.88
C ILE A 15 -15.84 -19.31 -30.10
N PHE A 16 -16.48 -18.98 -31.22
CA PHE A 16 -16.88 -17.60 -31.51
C PHE A 16 -17.90 -17.08 -30.49
N ILE A 17 -18.89 -17.88 -30.13
CA ILE A 17 -19.86 -17.53 -29.07
C ILE A 17 -19.14 -17.34 -27.73
N LEU A 18 -18.21 -18.23 -27.37
CA LEU A 18 -17.46 -18.13 -26.12
C LEU A 18 -16.69 -16.80 -26.03
N LEU A 19 -16.05 -16.38 -27.12
CA LEU A 19 -15.32 -15.11 -27.18
C LEU A 19 -16.25 -13.90 -27.00
N LEU A 20 -17.45 -13.92 -27.59
CA LEU A 20 -18.44 -12.86 -27.40
C LEU A 20 -18.92 -12.76 -25.94
N VAL A 21 -19.12 -13.91 -25.27
CA VAL A 21 -19.52 -13.94 -23.86
C VAL A 21 -18.41 -13.37 -22.97
N ILE A 22 -17.16 -13.80 -23.18
CA ILE A 22 -16.01 -13.29 -22.42
C ILE A 22 -15.83 -11.78 -22.65
N GLY A 23 -15.90 -11.33 -23.90
CA GLY A 23 -15.82 -9.91 -24.24
C GLY A 23 -16.92 -9.08 -23.58
N GLY A 24 -18.16 -9.60 -23.59
CA GLY A 24 -19.30 -8.98 -22.90
C GLY A 24 -19.10 -8.86 -21.39
N ILE A 25 -18.57 -9.91 -20.74
CA ILE A 25 -18.26 -9.90 -19.30
C ILE A 25 -17.18 -8.86 -18.98
N VAL A 26 -16.11 -8.78 -19.78
CA VAL A 26 -15.03 -7.79 -19.57
C VAL A 26 -15.56 -6.36 -19.72
N VAL A 27 -16.34 -6.07 -20.77
CA VAL A 27 -16.98 -4.76 -20.97
C VAL A 27 -17.93 -4.43 -19.82
N TYR A 28 -18.74 -5.41 -19.38
CA TYR A 28 -19.65 -5.24 -18.25
C TYR A 28 -18.91 -4.92 -16.94
N LEU A 29 -17.81 -5.62 -16.64
CA LEU A 29 -16.99 -5.37 -15.45
C LEU A 29 -16.30 -4.00 -15.51
N LEU A 30 -15.83 -3.57 -16.68
CA LEU A 30 -15.24 -2.23 -16.87
C LEU A 30 -16.28 -1.12 -16.69
N MET A 31 -17.50 -1.29 -17.23
CA MET A 31 -18.58 -0.33 -17.02
C MET A 31 -19.04 -0.28 -15.56
N ARG A 32 -19.09 -1.43 -14.88
CA ARG A 32 -19.41 -1.50 -13.46
C ARG A 32 -18.35 -0.83 -12.58
N ASN A 33 -17.07 -0.93 -12.93
CA ASN A 33 -16.00 -0.23 -12.21
C ASN A 33 -16.06 1.29 -12.39
N LYS A 34 -16.58 1.76 -13.54
CA LYS A 34 -16.79 3.20 -13.81
C LYS A 34 -17.92 3.80 -12.98
N GLN A 35 -18.97 3.04 -12.68
CA GLN A 35 -20.10 3.50 -11.85
C GLN A 35 -19.81 3.52 -10.34
N ARG A 36 -18.67 2.97 -9.88
CA ARG A 36 -18.27 3.01 -8.47
C ARG A 36 -17.42 4.24 -8.09
N LYS A 37 -17.14 5.14 -9.06
CA LYS A 37 -16.53 6.46 -8.86
C LYS A 37 -17.56 7.56 -9.13
N GLU A 38 -18.56 7.67 -8.28
CA GLU A 38 -19.34 8.90 -8.14
C GLU A 38 -19.40 9.28 -6.66
N GLU A 39 -18.37 10.01 -6.22
CA GLU A 39 -18.51 11.06 -5.22
C GLU A 39 -17.76 12.31 -5.70
N ALA A 40 -18.42 13.46 -5.51
CA ALA A 40 -18.08 14.86 -5.78
C ALA A 40 -18.24 15.40 -7.23
N PRO A 41 -18.99 16.50 -7.44
CA PRO A 41 -19.12 17.15 -8.73
C PRO A 41 -17.85 17.96 -9.04
N VAL A 42 -17.01 17.44 -9.93
CA VAL A 42 -15.94 18.24 -10.55
C VAL A 42 -16.55 19.00 -11.72
N ASN A 43 -16.56 20.33 -11.61
CA ASN A 43 -16.97 21.26 -12.65
C ASN A 43 -16.15 21.00 -13.94
N LYS A 44 -16.82 20.43 -14.97
CA LYS A 44 -16.22 20.05 -16.25
C LYS A 44 -16.17 21.20 -17.27
N GLU A 45 -16.28 22.46 -16.86
CA GLU A 45 -16.14 23.60 -17.77
C GLU A 45 -14.69 24.09 -17.94
N SER A 46 -13.72 23.61 -17.15
CA SER A 46 -12.34 24.13 -17.19
C SER A 46 -11.38 23.41 -18.16
N LEU A 47 -11.77 22.29 -18.76
CA LEU A 47 -10.87 21.48 -19.61
C LEU A 47 -10.87 21.87 -21.09
N ALA A 48 -11.70 22.83 -21.51
CA ALA A 48 -11.79 23.26 -22.91
C ALA A 48 -10.81 24.38 -23.31
N ASN A 49 -10.09 24.98 -22.35
CA ASN A 49 -9.16 26.11 -22.59
C ASN A 49 -7.77 25.85 -21.99
N PHE A 50 -7.18 24.68 -22.26
CA PHE A 50 -5.80 24.40 -21.87
C PHE A 50 -4.83 24.85 -22.98
N GLY A 51 -4.22 26.02 -22.82
CA GLY A 51 -3.17 26.52 -23.70
C GLY A 51 -1.78 26.03 -23.27
N PRO A 52 -0.75 26.09 -24.15
CA PRO A 52 0.64 25.74 -23.82
C PRO A 52 1.23 26.53 -22.64
N ASN A 53 0.70 27.74 -22.40
CA ASN A 53 1.12 28.61 -21.30
C ASN A 53 0.52 28.22 -19.94
N ASP A 54 -0.57 27.44 -19.93
CA ASP A 54 -1.19 26.95 -18.69
C ASP A 54 -0.39 25.79 -18.09
N PHE A 55 0.30 25.01 -18.92
CA PHE A 55 1.24 23.98 -18.46
C PHE A 55 2.42 24.58 -17.69
N LYS A 56 2.96 25.70 -18.17
CA LYS A 56 4.06 26.40 -17.49
C LYS A 56 3.60 27.00 -16.16
N LYS A 57 2.39 27.54 -16.12
CA LYS A 57 1.77 28.09 -14.90
C LYS A 57 1.46 27.01 -13.87
N LEU A 58 0.97 25.84 -14.28
CA LEU A 58 0.79 24.68 -13.38
C LEU A 58 2.12 24.13 -12.85
N PHE A 59 3.19 24.15 -13.64
CA PHE A 59 4.51 23.73 -13.22
C PHE A 59 5.20 24.78 -12.32
N GLU A 60 4.89 26.06 -12.49
CA GLU A 60 5.35 27.15 -11.63
C GLU A 60 4.54 27.22 -10.33
N ASP A 61 3.24 26.93 -10.36
CA ASP A 61 2.38 26.85 -9.18
C ASP A 61 2.61 25.56 -8.37
N SER A 62 3.02 24.45 -8.99
CA SER A 62 3.50 23.26 -8.26
C SER A 62 4.85 23.48 -7.57
N LYS A 63 5.58 24.51 -8.00
CA LYS A 63 6.87 24.93 -7.43
C LYS A 63 6.75 25.94 -6.29
N LYS A 64 5.56 26.51 -6.05
CA LYS A 64 5.30 27.41 -4.92
C LYS A 64 5.22 26.59 -3.63
N ASP A 65 6.31 26.64 -2.87
CA ASP A 65 6.39 26.50 -1.41
C ASP A 65 5.61 25.32 -0.79
N LYS A 66 5.69 24.13 -1.39
CA LYS A 66 5.49 22.92 -0.61
C LYS A 66 6.79 22.65 0.14
N GLU A 67 6.75 22.79 1.47
CA GLU A 67 7.84 22.35 2.34
C GLU A 67 8.29 20.94 1.92
N PRO A 68 9.60 20.66 1.90
CA PRO A 68 10.11 19.35 1.50
C PRO A 68 9.53 18.28 2.42
N ILE A 69 9.07 17.19 1.82
CA ILE A 69 8.68 15.99 2.56
C ILE A 69 9.95 15.39 3.15
N VAL A 70 9.96 15.20 4.47
CA VAL A 70 11.12 14.69 5.22
C VAL A 70 11.01 13.19 5.49
N GLY A 71 9.82 12.61 5.42
CA GLY A 71 9.59 11.19 5.63
C GLY A 71 8.11 10.83 5.74
N LEU A 72 7.85 9.61 6.23
CA LEU A 72 6.52 9.11 6.53
C LEU A 72 6.39 8.86 8.03
N CYS A 73 5.20 9.08 8.59
CA CYS A 73 4.92 8.72 9.98
C CYS A 73 4.99 7.19 10.17
N SER A 74 5.76 6.74 11.16
CA SER A 74 5.97 5.32 11.48
C SER A 74 4.69 4.60 11.92
N ILE A 75 3.66 5.33 12.40
CA ILE A 75 2.36 4.76 12.77
C ILE A 75 1.36 4.85 11.61
N CYS A 76 1.04 6.06 11.15
CA CYS A 76 -0.06 6.29 10.20
C CYS A 76 0.35 6.42 8.73
N GLU A 77 1.64 6.40 8.42
CA GLU A 77 2.21 6.49 7.06
C GLU A 77 1.88 7.77 6.29
N LYS A 78 1.39 8.81 7.00
CA LYS A 78 1.19 10.14 6.42
C LYS A 78 2.54 10.79 6.10
N GLU A 79 2.62 11.45 4.94
CA GLU A 79 3.74 12.31 4.57
C GLU A 79 3.97 13.41 5.62
N LEU A 80 5.22 13.53 6.06
CA LEU A 80 5.67 14.51 7.03
C LEU A 80 6.40 15.63 6.30
N ILE A 81 6.01 16.87 6.59
CA ILE A 81 6.75 18.07 6.24
C ILE A 81 7.61 18.50 7.42
N LYS A 82 8.63 19.33 7.17
CA LYS A 82 9.58 19.76 8.20
C LYS A 82 8.93 20.39 9.43
N SER A 83 7.76 21.03 9.28
CA SER A 83 7.03 21.67 10.38
C SER A 83 6.17 20.74 11.25
N ASP A 84 5.83 19.52 10.79
CA ASP A 84 5.02 18.51 11.52
C ASP A 84 5.82 17.22 11.78
N HIS A 85 7.15 17.31 11.73
CA HIS A 85 8.06 16.18 11.88
C HIS A 85 8.63 16.12 13.29
N PHE A 86 8.46 14.97 13.93
CA PHE A 86 9.09 14.63 15.21
C PHE A 86 9.89 13.35 15.02
N GLU A 87 11.09 13.30 15.60
CA GLU A 87 12.00 12.16 15.48
C GLU A 87 12.46 11.69 16.86
N THR A 88 12.37 10.37 17.09
CA THR A 88 12.91 9.69 18.28
C THR A 88 13.23 8.25 17.90
N ASP A 89 14.32 7.70 18.42
CA ASP A 89 14.70 6.29 18.20
C ASP A 89 14.76 5.87 16.72
N ASN A 90 15.20 6.77 15.85
CA ASN A 90 15.21 6.62 14.38
C ASN A 90 13.83 6.39 13.75
N LEU A 91 12.76 6.73 14.46
CA LEU A 91 11.38 6.72 13.99
C LEU A 91 10.90 8.15 13.76
N HIS A 92 9.99 8.31 12.81
CA HIS A 92 9.44 9.61 12.43
C HIS A 92 7.95 9.63 12.73
N PHE A 93 7.44 10.71 13.31
CA PHE A 93 6.04 10.81 13.72
C PHE A 93 5.45 12.18 13.33
N CYS A 94 4.15 12.19 13.02
CA CYS A 94 3.40 13.46 13.06
C CYS A 94 3.08 13.83 14.51
N LYS A 95 2.68 15.08 14.74
CA LYS A 95 2.35 15.59 16.08
C LYS A 95 1.42 14.69 16.89
N GLU A 96 0.36 14.18 16.27
CA GLU A 96 -0.64 13.32 16.93
C GLU A 96 -0.04 11.99 17.38
N HIS A 97 0.75 11.36 16.50
CA HIS A 97 1.30 10.02 16.77
C HIS A 97 2.55 10.05 17.65
N PHE A 98 3.27 11.18 17.69
CA PHE A 98 4.36 11.37 18.63
C PHE A 98 3.87 11.33 20.09
N GLN A 99 2.71 11.93 20.35
CA GLN A 99 2.07 11.86 21.66
C GLN A 99 1.68 10.41 22.00
N THR A 100 0.99 9.72 21.08
CA THR A 100 0.66 8.28 21.25
C THR A 100 1.90 7.43 21.52
N TYR A 101 3.03 7.70 20.86
CA TYR A 101 4.28 6.98 21.08
C TYR A 101 4.82 7.17 22.49
N THR A 102 4.86 8.40 22.99
CA THR A 102 5.45 8.75 24.28
C THR A 102 4.58 8.40 25.49
N GLU A 103 3.25 8.34 25.32
CA GLU A 103 2.30 8.04 26.39
C GLU A 103 2.08 6.53 26.61
N ASN A 104 2.45 5.69 25.64
CA ASN A 104 2.22 4.25 25.70
C ASN A 104 3.52 3.47 25.90
N LYS A 105 3.39 2.27 26.47
CA LYS A 105 4.48 1.29 26.47
C LYS A 105 4.34 0.40 25.25
N TRP A 106 5.46 0.10 24.63
CA TRP A 106 5.51 -0.69 23.40
C TRP A 106 6.13 -2.05 23.65
N GLU A 107 5.60 -3.06 22.99
CA GLU A 107 6.09 -4.43 23.06
C GLU A 107 6.30 -4.98 21.64
N GLN A 108 7.47 -5.57 21.44
CA GLN A 108 7.85 -6.24 20.21
C GLN A 108 7.11 -7.57 20.09
N ILE A 109 6.37 -7.78 19.00
CA ILE A 109 5.65 -9.04 18.74
C ILE A 109 6.23 -9.87 17.59
N THR A 110 7.19 -9.31 16.82
CA THR A 110 7.93 -10.04 15.77
C THR A 110 9.42 -9.76 15.79
N ASN A 111 10.19 -10.68 15.21
CA ASN A 111 11.60 -10.48 14.89
C ASN A 111 11.97 -11.25 13.61
N GLN A 112 11.47 -10.77 12.47
CA GLN A 112 11.59 -11.49 11.20
C GLN A 112 12.90 -11.11 10.50
N LEU A 113 13.78 -12.08 10.28
CA LEU A 113 14.97 -11.91 9.46
C LEU A 113 14.57 -11.81 7.98
N THR A 114 15.10 -10.81 7.29
CA THR A 114 15.09 -10.66 5.85
C THR A 114 16.53 -10.46 5.37
N THR A 115 16.80 -10.92 4.15
CA THR A 115 18.08 -10.75 3.47
C THR A 115 17.85 -10.16 2.08
N ALA A 116 18.92 -9.86 1.34
CA ALA A 116 18.81 -9.46 -0.05
C ALA A 116 18.11 -10.53 -0.92
N ASP A 117 18.23 -11.81 -0.55
CA ASP A 117 17.62 -12.93 -1.28
C ASP A 117 16.18 -13.22 -0.84
N THR A 118 15.78 -12.76 0.35
CA THR A 118 14.47 -13.02 0.96
C THR A 118 13.78 -11.76 1.50
N PRO A 119 13.66 -10.66 0.72
CA PRO A 119 13.00 -9.44 1.17
C PRO A 119 11.51 -9.64 1.49
N GLU A 120 10.87 -10.60 0.83
CA GLU A 120 9.44 -10.90 0.96
C GLU A 120 9.06 -11.46 2.32
N ALA A 121 10.01 -12.04 3.06
CA ALA A 121 9.74 -12.67 4.36
C ALA A 121 9.14 -11.67 5.37
N GLY A 122 9.38 -10.36 5.22
CA GLY A 122 8.82 -9.32 6.08
C GLY A 122 7.46 -8.75 5.62
N ILE A 123 6.96 -9.07 4.42
CA ILE A 123 5.79 -8.41 3.83
C ILE A 123 4.53 -8.56 4.69
N TYR A 124 4.33 -9.74 5.29
CA TYR A 124 3.15 -10.00 6.12
C TYR A 124 3.05 -9.03 7.31
N ILE A 125 4.18 -8.57 7.85
CA ILE A 125 4.24 -7.61 8.96
C ILE A 125 3.69 -6.25 8.52
N TYR A 126 4.11 -5.78 7.34
CA TYR A 126 3.61 -4.54 6.75
C TYR A 126 2.11 -4.62 6.48
N ASN A 127 1.66 -5.71 5.86
CA ASN A 127 0.25 -5.92 5.56
C ASN A 127 -0.60 -5.96 6.84
N PHE A 128 -0.14 -6.64 7.88
CA PHE A 128 -0.82 -6.69 9.17
C PHE A 128 -0.95 -5.29 9.80
N LYS A 129 0.14 -4.52 9.80
CA LYS A 129 0.14 -3.13 10.29
C LYS A 129 -0.88 -2.27 9.53
N GLN A 130 -0.81 -2.29 8.20
CA GLN A 130 -1.70 -1.51 7.34
C GLN A 130 -3.17 -1.90 7.58
N ASN A 131 -3.47 -3.20 7.61
CA ASN A 131 -4.82 -3.71 7.87
C ASN A 131 -5.35 -3.28 9.25
N GLY A 132 -4.52 -3.35 10.30
CA GLY A 132 -4.92 -2.92 11.63
C GLY A 132 -5.18 -1.42 11.71
N TRP A 133 -4.39 -0.62 11.00
CA TRP A 133 -4.58 0.83 10.93
C TRP A 133 -5.83 1.23 10.14
N GLU A 134 -6.08 0.58 9.01
CA GLU A 134 -7.24 0.87 8.17
C GLU A 134 -8.56 0.49 8.85
N LYS A 135 -8.61 -0.68 9.49
CA LYS A 135 -9.85 -1.20 10.11
C LYS A 135 -10.16 -0.54 11.45
N ASN A 136 -9.17 -0.44 12.33
CA ASN A 136 -9.39 -0.13 13.74
C ASN A 136 -8.59 1.07 14.24
N LYS A 137 -7.78 1.70 13.38
CA LYS A 137 -6.79 2.72 13.79
C LYS A 137 -5.87 2.20 14.90
N GLU A 138 -5.50 0.93 14.82
CA GLU A 138 -4.66 0.27 15.82
C GLU A 138 -3.22 0.78 15.71
N PRO A 139 -2.69 1.50 16.72
CA PRO A 139 -1.35 2.06 16.64
C PRO A 139 -0.29 0.97 16.70
N MET A 140 0.53 0.89 15.65
CA MET A 140 1.64 -0.04 15.52
C MET A 140 2.76 0.64 14.74
N TYR A 141 4.00 0.29 14.99
CA TYR A 141 5.12 0.73 14.17
C TYR A 141 6.09 -0.41 13.89
N ILE A 142 6.82 -0.27 12.79
CA ILE A 142 7.84 -1.22 12.38
C ILE A 142 9.20 -0.57 12.59
N GLN A 143 10.12 -1.31 13.19
CA GLN A 143 11.51 -0.95 13.34
C GLN A 143 12.36 -2.00 12.62
N CYS A 144 13.32 -1.55 11.83
CA CYS A 144 14.26 -2.41 11.11
C CYS A 144 15.63 -2.29 11.76
N GLU A 145 16.17 -3.39 12.28
CA GLU A 145 17.54 -3.45 12.80
C GLU A 145 18.45 -4.12 11.77
N TYR A 146 19.54 -3.45 11.42
CA TYR A 146 20.52 -3.96 10.47
C TYR A 146 21.69 -4.60 11.21
N LYS A 147 22.07 -5.80 10.79
CA LYS A 147 23.27 -6.49 11.26
C LYS A 147 24.16 -6.84 10.08
N ILE A 148 25.42 -6.48 10.17
CA ILE A 148 26.43 -6.78 9.15
C ILE A 148 27.10 -8.10 9.54
N ASP A 149 26.93 -9.15 8.74
CA ASP A 149 27.70 -10.37 8.86
C ASP A 149 28.99 -10.24 8.04
N VAL A 150 30.07 -9.89 8.74
CA VAL A 150 31.41 -9.70 8.14
C VAL A 150 31.99 -11.03 7.65
N THR A 151 31.54 -12.17 8.19
CA THR A 151 32.08 -13.49 7.83
C THR A 151 31.59 -13.93 6.45
N ASN A 152 30.32 -13.66 6.19
CA ASN A 152 29.61 -14.10 4.99
C ASN A 152 29.30 -12.93 4.03
N ASP A 153 29.86 -11.74 4.29
CA ASP A 153 29.74 -10.51 3.49
C ASP A 153 28.30 -10.16 3.08
N HIS A 154 27.36 -10.22 4.01
CA HIS A 154 25.97 -9.85 3.75
C HIS A 154 25.34 -9.02 4.89
N ILE A 155 24.25 -8.33 4.55
CA ILE A 155 23.46 -7.52 5.48
C ILE A 155 22.19 -8.29 5.82
N GLU A 156 22.00 -8.54 7.10
CA GLU A 156 20.77 -9.06 7.68
C GLU A 156 19.90 -7.89 8.14
N THR A 157 18.61 -7.94 7.86
CA THR A 157 17.63 -6.96 8.38
C THR A 157 16.61 -7.70 9.23
N TYR A 158 16.43 -7.25 10.47
CA TYR A 158 15.44 -7.77 11.39
C TYR A 158 14.24 -6.83 11.43
N VAL A 159 13.13 -7.26 10.85
CA VAL A 159 11.88 -6.52 10.79
C VAL A 159 11.05 -6.81 12.04
N GLN A 160 10.88 -5.79 12.88
CA GLN A 160 10.26 -5.89 14.20
C GLN A 160 9.00 -5.04 14.24
N LEU A 161 7.87 -5.65 14.56
CA LEU A 161 6.59 -4.99 14.78
C LEU A 161 6.42 -4.72 16.27
N TYR A 162 6.21 -3.46 16.60
CA TYR A 162 5.89 -3.01 17.94
C TYR A 162 4.44 -2.59 18.02
N VAL A 163 3.80 -3.00 19.11
CA VAL A 163 2.40 -2.69 19.41
C VAL A 163 2.26 -2.18 20.83
N ILE A 164 1.14 -1.55 21.14
CA ILE A 164 0.84 -1.13 22.51
C ILE A 164 0.79 -2.37 23.42
N LYS A 165 1.55 -2.31 24.52
CA LYS A 165 1.82 -3.44 25.42
C LYS A 165 0.57 -4.17 25.87
N GLU A 166 -0.49 -3.44 26.21
CA GLU A 166 -1.76 -3.99 26.70
C GLU A 166 -2.46 -4.89 25.66
N LYS A 167 -2.13 -4.73 24.38
CA LYS A 167 -2.73 -5.50 23.26
C LYS A 167 -1.75 -6.51 22.64
N ALA A 168 -0.53 -6.62 23.15
CA ALA A 168 0.54 -7.40 22.55
C ALA A 168 0.15 -8.87 22.31
N GLU A 169 -0.36 -9.55 23.34
CA GLU A 169 -0.79 -10.95 23.24
C GLU A 169 -1.90 -11.15 22.20
N VAL A 170 -2.89 -10.27 22.17
CA VAL A 170 -4.01 -10.38 21.23
C VAL A 170 -3.54 -10.20 19.79
N LEU A 171 -2.74 -9.16 19.53
CA LEU A 171 -2.25 -8.84 18.19
C LEU A 171 -1.23 -9.88 17.70
N LYS A 172 -0.38 -10.40 18.59
CA LYS A 172 0.54 -11.50 18.27
C LYS A 172 -0.21 -12.74 17.80
N ASN A 173 -1.25 -13.15 18.53
CA ASN A 173 -2.09 -14.29 18.15
C ASN A 173 -2.86 -14.07 16.84
N GLN A 174 -3.21 -12.82 16.50
CA GLN A 174 -3.83 -12.49 15.21
C GLN A 174 -2.81 -12.58 14.07
N LEU A 175 -1.63 -12.02 14.27
CA LEU A 175 -0.55 -12.03 13.30
C LEU A 175 -0.08 -13.45 12.96
N GLU A 176 0.02 -14.34 13.95
CA GLU A 176 0.39 -15.74 13.72
C GLU A 176 -0.59 -16.48 12.79
N LYS A 177 -1.87 -16.10 12.79
CA LYS A 177 -2.88 -16.67 11.89
C LYS A 177 -2.76 -16.14 10.47
N GLU A 178 -2.23 -14.93 10.27
CA GLU A 178 -1.98 -14.35 8.95
C GLU A 178 -0.65 -14.81 8.33
N ARG A 179 0.23 -15.42 9.14
CA ARG A 179 1.51 -15.99 8.70
C ARG A 179 1.37 -17.36 8.01
N LEU A 180 0.26 -18.07 8.28
CA LEU A 180 -0.06 -19.41 7.74
C LEU A 180 -0.89 -19.32 6.46
#